data_AF-A0A9E2L068-F1
#
_entry.id   AF-A0A9E2L068-F1
#
_cell.length_a   1.000
_cell.length_b   1.000
_cell.length_c   1.000
_cell.angle_alpha   90.00
_cell.angle_beta   90.00
_cell.angle_gamma   90.00
#
_symmetry.space_group_name_H-M   'P 1'
#
loop_
_entity.id
_entity.type
_entity.pdbx_description
1 polymer ?
#
loop_
_entity_poly.entity_id
_entity_poly.type
_entity_poly.pdbx_seq_one_letter_code
_entity_poly.pdbx_strand_id
1 'polypeptide(L)'
;QVSSPTYSKDLAEFSWDLIQTDKYGLYHFSNNGEASKYDQAEYILKKIDWNGKLERAKTDDFPLKAKRAKYSKLDSRKIEKIVDKKIPHWKEGIDRFLEELWEKDGKRD
;
A
#
# COMPACT_ATOMS: atom_id res chain seq x y z
N GLN A 1 -3.96 -6.75 12.43
CA GLN A 1 -4.27 -7.06 11.02
C GLN A 1 -3.01 -6.86 10.19
N VAL A 2 -2.73 -7.75 9.24
CA VAL A 2 -1.62 -7.68 8.28
C VAL A 2 -2.19 -7.64 6.86
N SER A 3 -1.70 -6.73 6.04
CA SER A 3 -2.11 -6.52 4.65
C SER A 3 -0.94 -5.97 3.83
N SER A 4 -1.19 -5.46 2.63
CA SER A 4 -0.20 -4.67 1.89
C SER A 4 -0.78 -3.28 1.57
N PRO A 5 -0.20 -2.19 2.13
CA PRO A 5 -0.57 -0.83 1.74
C PRO A 5 -0.44 -0.66 0.22
N THR A 6 -1.42 -0.02 -0.42
CA THR A 6 -1.45 0.08 -1.89
C THR A 6 -1.55 1.54 -2.31
N TYR A 7 -0.60 1.99 -3.12
CA TYR A 7 -0.63 3.31 -3.72
C TYR A 7 -1.58 3.31 -4.92
N SER A 8 -2.52 4.26 -4.94
CA SER A 8 -3.55 4.34 -5.99
C SER A 8 -2.97 4.58 -7.39
N LYS A 9 -1.85 5.30 -7.49
CA LYS A 9 -1.16 5.53 -8.77
C LYS A 9 -0.63 4.23 -9.36
N ASP A 10 0.02 3.38 -8.56
CA ASP A 10 0.49 2.08 -9.02
C ASP A 10 -0.67 1.18 -9.48
N LEU A 11 -1.78 1.18 -8.74
CA LEU A 11 -2.99 0.46 -9.15
C LEU A 11 -3.50 0.98 -10.50
N ALA A 12 -3.55 2.30 -10.70
CA ALA A 12 -4.00 2.91 -11.94
C ALA A 12 -3.07 2.57 -13.11
N GLU A 13 -1.75 2.64 -12.91
CA GLU A 13 -0.74 2.31 -13.93
C GLU A 13 -0.83 0.85 -14.38
N PHE A 14 -0.89 -0.10 -13.44
CA PHE A 14 -1.04 -1.51 -13.78
C PHE A 14 -2.40 -1.84 -14.40
N SER A 15 -3.46 -1.14 -13.97
CA SER A 15 -4.79 -1.29 -14.59
C SER A 15 -4.78 -0.77 -16.04
N TRP A 16 -4.11 0.37 -16.26
CA TRP A 16 -3.95 0.95 -17.59
C TRP A 16 -3.19 0.01 -18.52
N ASP A 17 -2.06 -0.51 -18.06
CA ASP A 17 -1.26 -1.47 -18.81
C ASP A 17 -2.06 -2.74 -19.13
N LEU A 18 -2.79 -3.29 -18.15
CA LEU A 18 -3.61 -4.50 -18.34
C LEU A 18 -4.67 -4.30 -19.43
N ILE A 19 -5.33 -3.14 -19.47
CA ILE A 19 -6.36 -2.83 -20.46
C ILE A 19 -5.79 -2.85 -21.89
N GLN A 20 -4.49 -2.62 -22.07
CA GLN A 20 -3.84 -2.70 -23.40
C GLN A 20 -3.59 -4.14 -23.89
N THR A 21 -3.79 -5.16 -23.04
CA THR A 21 -3.37 -6.55 -23.35
C THR A 21 -4.49 -7.47 -23.85
N ASP A 22 -5.73 -6.98 -23.92
CA ASP A 22 -6.96 -7.76 -24.16
C ASP A 22 -7.11 -8.99 -23.24
N LYS A 23 -6.37 -9.05 -22.12
CA LYS A 23 -6.44 -10.13 -21.14
C LYS A 23 -7.48 -9.80 -20.08
N TYR A 24 -8.73 -10.16 -20.39
CA TYR A 24 -9.83 -9.99 -19.45
C TYR A 24 -9.85 -11.04 -18.34
N GLY A 25 -10.46 -10.69 -17.21
CA GLY A 25 -10.73 -11.61 -16.12
C GLY A 25 -10.58 -10.97 -14.75
N LEU A 26 -10.54 -11.81 -13.72
CA LEU A 26 -10.32 -11.38 -12.34
C LEU A 26 -8.82 -11.28 -12.05
N TYR A 27 -8.41 -10.14 -11.49
CA TYR A 27 -7.04 -9.86 -11.07
C TYR A 27 -7.05 -9.29 -9.65
N HIS A 28 -6.09 -9.70 -8.85
CA HIS A 28 -5.77 -9.00 -7.61
C HIS A 28 -4.66 -8.00 -7.87
N PHE A 29 -4.71 -6.90 -7.13
CA PHE A 29 -3.63 -5.94 -7.08
C PHE A 29 -3.46 -5.39 -5.66
N SER A 30 -2.22 -5.39 -5.19
CA SER A 30 -1.73 -4.65 -4.04
C SER A 30 -0.23 -4.49 -4.21
N ASN A 31 0.38 -3.45 -3.65
CA ASN A 31 1.84 -3.35 -3.68
C ASN A 31 2.53 -4.58 -3.05
N ASN A 32 3.79 -4.80 -3.40
CA ASN A 32 4.56 -5.90 -2.86
C ASN A 32 4.99 -5.67 -1.40
N GLY A 33 5.32 -6.76 -0.71
CA GLY A 33 5.57 -6.77 0.72
C GLY A 33 4.30 -6.91 1.55
N GLU A 34 4.44 -6.79 2.86
CA GLU A 34 3.34 -6.78 3.80
C GLU A 34 3.66 -5.91 5.00
N ALA A 35 2.61 -5.45 5.66
CA ALA A 35 2.69 -4.59 6.84
C ALA A 35 1.45 -4.82 7.71
N SER A 36 1.65 -4.79 9.02
CA SER A 36 0.55 -4.46 9.91
C SER A 36 0.22 -2.97 9.83
N LYS A 37 -0.94 -2.56 10.36
CA LYS A 37 -1.28 -1.15 10.53
C LYS A 37 -0.22 -0.39 11.34
N TYR A 38 0.37 -1.05 12.33
CA TYR A 38 1.46 -0.48 13.11
C TYR A 38 2.69 -0.23 12.24
N ASP A 39 3.12 -1.21 11.43
CA ASP A 39 4.34 -1.08 10.61
C ASP A 39 4.17 0.01 9.53
N GLN A 40 2.97 0.13 8.95
CA GLN A 40 2.65 1.21 8.03
C GLN A 40 2.70 2.58 8.71
N ALA A 41 2.10 2.72 9.90
CA ALA A 41 2.11 3.96 10.65
C ALA A 41 3.53 4.35 11.09
N GLU A 42 4.29 3.41 11.64
CA GLU A 42 5.69 3.61 12.04
C GLU A 42 6.54 4.13 10.88
N TYR A 43 6.38 3.54 9.68
CA TYR A 43 7.10 3.96 8.49
C TYR A 43 6.76 5.40 8.07
N ILE A 44 5.47 5.75 8.02
CA ILE A 44 5.01 7.09 7.66
C ILE A 44 5.50 8.11 8.70
N LEU A 45 5.32 7.82 9.99
CA LEU A 45 5.69 8.73 11.08
C LEU A 45 7.19 9.02 11.08
N LYS A 46 8.02 8.01 10.79
CA LYS A 46 9.47 8.20 10.60
C LYS A 46 9.78 9.11 9.41
N LYS A 47 9.07 8.95 8.28
CA LYS A 47 9.29 9.75 7.05
C LYS A 47 8.89 11.21 7.20
N ILE A 48 8.00 11.52 8.13
CA ILE A 48 7.58 12.90 8.40
C ILE A 48 8.29 13.51 9.63
N ASP A 49 9.35 12.87 10.14
CA ASP A 49 10.11 13.31 11.33
C ASP A 49 9.24 13.53 12.58
N TRP A 50 8.22 12.68 12.75
CA TRP A 50 7.36 12.75 13.93
C TRP A 50 8.07 12.14 15.14
N ASN A 51 8.20 12.92 16.21
CA ASN A 51 8.99 12.56 17.41
C ASN A 51 8.17 11.98 18.57
N GLY A 52 6.89 11.67 18.35
CA GLY A 52 6.04 11.11 19.40
C GLY A 52 6.28 9.62 19.64
N LYS A 53 5.55 9.06 20.62
CA LYS A 53 5.59 7.64 20.95
C LYS A 53 4.48 6.88 20.21
N LEU A 54 4.85 5.92 19.37
CA LEU A 54 3.92 4.98 18.74
C LEU A 54 3.80 3.71 19.59
N GLU A 55 2.58 3.39 20.03
CA GLU A 55 2.29 2.21 20.86
C GLU A 55 1.68 1.09 20.02
N ARG A 56 1.94 -0.17 20.41
CA ARG A 56 1.30 -1.34 19.80
C ARG A 56 -0.04 -1.60 20.47
N ALA A 57 -1.01 -2.01 19.66
CA ALA A 57 -2.33 -2.41 20.13
C ALA A 57 -2.83 -3.66 19.38
N LYS A 58 -3.66 -4.45 20.05
CA LYS A 58 -4.34 -5.62 19.51
C LYS A 58 -5.62 -5.18 18.79
N THR A 59 -6.10 -6.04 17.89
CA THR A 59 -7.40 -5.80 17.23
C THR A 59 -8.55 -5.81 18.24
N ASP A 60 -8.43 -6.62 19.30
CA ASP A 60 -9.45 -6.72 20.36
C ASP A 60 -9.54 -5.45 21.23
N ASP A 61 -8.49 -4.62 21.23
CA ASP A 61 -8.50 -3.31 21.91
C ASP A 61 -9.40 -2.30 21.16
N PHE A 62 -9.79 -2.60 19.91
CA PHE A 62 -10.64 -1.77 19.06
C PHE A 62 -11.82 -2.58 18.51
N PRO A 63 -12.83 -2.90 19.34
CA PRO A 63 -13.98 -3.69 18.91
C PRO A 63 -14.80 -2.92 17.87
N LEU A 64 -14.87 -3.49 16.66
CA LEU A 64 -15.67 -2.97 15.55
C LEU A 64 -16.86 -3.90 15.30
N LYS A 65 -18.00 -3.34 14.87
CA LYS A 65 -19.20 -4.11 14.48
C LYS A 65 -18.90 -5.14 13.38
N ALA A 66 -18.03 -4.79 12.43
CA ALA A 66 -17.63 -5.67 11.33
C ALA A 66 -16.39 -6.47 11.71
N LYS A 67 -16.45 -7.80 11.53
CA LYS A 67 -15.28 -8.67 11.66
C LYS A 67 -14.24 -8.30 10.60
N ARG A 68 -12.99 -8.21 11.03
CA ARG A 68 -11.86 -7.88 10.16
C ARG A 68 -10.91 -9.07 10.10
N ALA A 69 -10.47 -9.42 8.89
CA ALA A 69 -9.50 -10.49 8.72
C ALA A 69 -8.17 -10.15 9.41
N LYS A 70 -7.55 -11.17 10.03
CA LYS A 70 -6.21 -11.03 10.62
C LYS A 70 -5.14 -10.82 9.55
N TYR A 71 -5.31 -11.45 8.38
CA TYR A 71 -4.43 -11.38 7.22
C TYR A 71 -5.26 -11.18 5.95
N SER A 72 -4.87 -10.24 5.10
CA SER A 72 -5.60 -9.92 3.86
C SER A 72 -4.70 -9.50 2.69
N LYS A 73 -3.43 -9.91 2.69
CA LYS A 73 -2.55 -9.71 1.53
C LYS A 73 -3.05 -10.56 0.37
N LEU A 74 -3.03 -9.98 -0.83
CA LEU A 74 -3.45 -10.65 -2.05
C LEU A 74 -2.24 -11.14 -2.85
N ASP A 75 -2.43 -12.20 -3.63
CA ASP A 75 -1.45 -12.68 -4.59
C ASP A 75 -1.66 -11.99 -5.94
N SER A 76 -0.74 -11.08 -6.29
CA SER A 76 -0.77 -10.27 -7.52
C SER A 76 0.10 -10.84 -8.64
N ARG A 77 0.65 -12.06 -8.50
CA ARG A 77 1.54 -12.67 -9.52
C ARG A 77 0.91 -12.80 -10.90
N LYS A 78 -0.43 -12.89 -10.97
CA LYS A 78 -1.16 -12.98 -12.24
C LYS A 78 -0.99 -11.70 -13.07
N ILE A 79 -1.17 -10.53 -12.47
CA ILE A 79 -1.10 -9.25 -13.20
C ILE A 79 0.35 -8.91 -13.55
N GLU A 80 1.32 -9.19 -12.66
CA GLU A 80 2.76 -8.99 -12.94
C GLU A 80 3.20 -9.75 -14.20
N LYS A 81 2.75 -11.00 -14.36
CA LYS A 81 3.08 -11.83 -15.53
C LYS A 81 2.43 -11.33 -16.83
N ILE A 82 1.23 -10.75 -16.76
CA ILE A 82 0.53 -10.27 -17.95
C ILE A 82 1.08 -8.94 -18.42
N VAL A 83 1.35 -8.04 -17.48
CA VAL A 83 1.90 -6.69 -17.77
C VAL A 83 3.42 -6.72 -17.99
N ASP A 84 4.09 -7.83 -17.64
CA ASP A 84 5.54 -7.99 -17.67
C ASP A 84 6.28 -6.89 -16.89
N LYS A 85 5.71 -6.52 -15.73
CA LYS A 85 6.28 -5.54 -14.79
C LYS A 85 6.18 -6.06 -13.37
N LYS A 86 7.19 -5.73 -12.56
CA LYS A 86 7.18 -6.00 -11.12
C LYS A 86 6.41 -4.91 -10.39
N ILE A 87 5.54 -5.31 -9.47
CA ILE A 87 4.82 -4.36 -8.62
C ILE A 87 5.79 -3.76 -7.59
N PRO A 88 5.83 -2.43 -7.41
CA PRO A 88 6.67 -1.77 -6.41
C PRO A 88 6.37 -2.23 -4.98
N HIS A 89 7.37 -2.14 -4.10
CA HIS A 89 7.17 -2.43 -2.67
C HIS A 89 6.30 -1.34 -2.01
N TRP A 90 5.47 -1.67 -1.03
CA TRP A 90 4.54 -0.72 -0.40
C TRP A 90 5.23 0.52 0.19
N LYS A 91 6.46 0.36 0.69
CA LYS A 91 7.30 1.47 1.18
C LYS A 91 7.65 2.47 0.08
N GLU A 92 8.00 1.97 -1.11
CA GLU A 92 8.29 2.82 -2.27
C GLU A 92 7.04 3.57 -2.73
N GLY A 93 5.86 2.94 -2.65
CA GLY A 93 4.58 3.60 -2.90
C GLY A 93 4.29 4.74 -1.92
N ILE A 94 4.61 4.56 -0.63
CA ILE A 94 4.51 5.64 0.37
C ILE A 94 5.51 6.76 0.09
N ASP A 95 6.75 6.41 -0.27
CA ASP A 95 7.80 7.39 -0.56
C ASP A 95 7.38 8.30 -1.73
N ARG A 96 6.95 7.71 -2.86
CA ARG A 96 6.43 8.47 -4.00
C ARG A 96 5.21 9.32 -3.63
N PHE A 97 4.30 8.78 -2.83
CA PHE A 97 3.12 9.54 -2.38
C PHE A 97 3.51 10.78 -1.56
N LEU A 98 4.45 10.65 -0.62
CA LEU A 98 4.92 11.76 0.21
C LEU A 98 5.67 12.81 -0.62
N GLU A 99 6.51 12.37 -1.56
CA GLU A 99 7.19 13.26 -2.52
C GLU A 99 6.16 14.10 -3.31
N GLU A 100 5.17 13.44 -3.93
CA GLU A 100 4.11 14.12 -4.69
C GLU A 100 3.27 15.06 -3.82
N LEU A 101 3.05 14.72 -2.54
CA LEU A 101 2.34 15.57 -1.60
C LEU A 101 3.14 16.84 -1.28
N TRP A 102 4.43 16.70 -0.98
CA TRP A 102 5.31 17.83 -0.66
C TRP A 102 5.61 18.74 -1.85
N GLU A 103 5.63 18.20 -3.06
CA GLU A 103 5.75 18.99 -4.28
C GLU A 103 4.52 19.89 -4.49
N LYS A 104 3.31 19.36 -4.22
CA LYS A 104 2.05 20.12 -4.35
C LYS A 104 1.92 21.21 -3.29
N ASP A 105 2.36 20.94 -2.07
CA ASP A 105 2.24 21.87 -0.95
C ASP A 105 3.37 22.93 -0.92
N GLY A 106 4.35 22.85 -1.82
CA GLY A 106 5.42 23.85 -1.95
C GLY A 106 6.50 23.75 -0.86
N LYS A 107 7.13 22.56 -0.73
CA LYS A 107 8.30 22.23 0.11
C LYS A 107 8.18 22.45 1.63
N ARG A 108 8.70 21.46 2.37
CA ARG A 108 9.18 21.61 3.75
C ARG A 108 10.52 22.35 3.72
N ASP A 109 10.59 23.49 4.39
CA ASP A 109 11.84 24.00 4.99
C ASP A 109 12.28 23.07 6.13
#